data_AF-A0A967Q1D4-F1
#
_entry.id   AF-A0A967Q1D4-F1
#
_cell.length_a   1.000
_cell.length_b   1.000
_cell.length_c   1.000
_cell.angle_alpha   90.00
_cell.angle_beta   90.00
_cell.angle_gamma   90.00
#
_symmetry.space_group_name_H-M   'P 1'
#
loop_
_entity.id
_entity.type
_entity.pdbx_description
1 polymer ?
#
loop_
_entity_poly.entity_id
_entity_poly.type
_entity_poly.pdbx_seq_one_letter_code
_entity_poly.pdbx_strand_id
1 'polypeptide(L)'
;GLSDSPYSLRKIGESLHRAGAHVLGLRIPGHGTAPSGLVEVTWQDMAAAVRLGVGHLDAANPGRPLYIVGYSNGAALGVHYALMAMDDPTLPAVDRMVLLSPGIGISAMAKLAVWQARLGHLLGLEKLAWNNILPEYDPFKYGSFAINAGDVSHRITGEIQRLLAKRAASDG
;
A
#
# COMPACT_ATOMS: atom_id res chain seq x y z
N GLY A 1 -5.59 3.51 2.27
CA GLY A 1 -4.51 3.05 3.15
C GLY A 1 -4.70 1.59 3.50
N LEU A 2 -3.95 1.06 4.48
CA LEU A 2 -4.20 -0.27 5.03
C LEU A 2 -5.54 -0.26 5.80
N SER A 3 -6.33 -1.34 5.69
CA SER A 3 -7.69 -1.50 6.25
C SER A 3 -8.76 -0.53 5.75
N ASP A 4 -8.43 0.27 4.75
CA ASP A 4 -9.25 1.31 4.16
C ASP A 4 -9.93 0.83 2.85
N SER A 5 -10.48 1.75 2.07
CA SER A 5 -11.01 1.50 0.72
C SER A 5 -10.67 2.66 -0.23
N PRO A 6 -11.04 2.59 -1.52
CA PRO A 6 -10.87 3.74 -2.43
C PRO A 6 -11.57 5.02 -1.96
N TYR A 7 -12.54 4.90 -1.03
CA TYR A 7 -13.33 6.02 -0.53
C TYR A 7 -12.48 7.17 0.01
N SER A 8 -11.42 6.87 0.79
CA SER A 8 -10.57 7.88 1.43
C SER A 8 -9.87 8.83 0.45
N LEU A 9 -9.70 8.42 -0.81
CA LEU A 9 -9.12 9.26 -1.87
C LEU A 9 -10.16 9.69 -2.92
N ARG A 10 -11.42 9.28 -2.78
CA ARG A 10 -12.47 9.49 -3.79
C ARG A 10 -12.65 10.96 -4.12
N LYS A 11 -12.70 11.84 -3.12
CA LYS A 11 -12.91 13.29 -3.35
C LYS A 11 -11.74 13.94 -4.08
N ILE A 12 -10.51 13.53 -3.78
CA ILE A 12 -9.32 13.96 -4.52
C ILE A 12 -9.40 13.47 -5.97
N GLY A 13 -9.74 12.19 -6.17
CA GLY A 13 -9.90 11.60 -7.50
C GLY A 13 -10.99 12.28 -8.34
N GLU A 14 -12.17 12.52 -7.76
CA GLU A 14 -13.26 13.26 -8.41
C GLU A 14 -12.84 14.68 -8.78
N SER A 15 -12.05 15.35 -7.93
CA SER A 15 -11.54 16.69 -8.22
C SER A 15 -10.54 16.71 -9.37
N LEU A 16 -9.60 15.76 -9.39
CA LEU A 16 -8.64 15.60 -10.47
C LEU A 16 -9.33 15.25 -11.79
N HIS A 17 -10.34 14.38 -11.74
CA HIS A 17 -11.14 14.03 -12.89
C HIS A 17 -11.89 15.23 -13.48
N ARG A 18 -12.53 16.05 -12.62
CA ARG A 18 -13.16 17.31 -13.05
C ARG A 18 -12.15 18.30 -13.65
N ALA A 19 -10.89 18.24 -13.24
CA ALA A 19 -9.80 19.03 -13.81
C ALA A 19 -9.21 18.43 -15.11
N GLY A 20 -9.80 17.36 -15.65
CA GLY A 20 -9.42 16.76 -16.94
C GLY A 20 -8.43 15.61 -16.86
N ALA A 21 -8.10 15.11 -15.66
CA ALA A 21 -7.26 13.92 -15.52
C ALA A 21 -8.06 12.63 -15.75
N HIS A 22 -7.43 11.64 -16.40
CA HIS A 22 -7.88 10.25 -16.34
C HIS A 22 -7.44 9.66 -15.00
N VAL A 23 -8.39 9.34 -14.12
CA VAL A 23 -8.12 8.89 -12.75
C VAL A 23 -8.53 7.43 -12.58
N LEU A 24 -7.59 6.59 -12.13
CA LEU A 24 -7.87 5.23 -11.67
C LEU A 24 -7.87 5.18 -10.14
N GLY A 25 -9.05 4.99 -9.54
CA GLY A 25 -9.20 4.73 -8.10
C GLY A 25 -9.04 3.24 -7.79
N LEU A 26 -7.83 2.80 -7.46
CA LEU A 26 -7.53 1.38 -7.27
C LEU A 26 -8.05 0.84 -5.92
N ARG A 27 -8.88 -0.20 -5.96
CA ARG A 27 -9.20 -1.03 -4.78
C ARG A 27 -8.11 -2.08 -4.59
N ILE A 28 -7.27 -1.88 -3.58
CA ILE A 28 -6.16 -2.77 -3.26
C ILE A 28 -6.70 -4.16 -2.82
N PRO A 29 -6.04 -5.27 -3.20
CA PRO A 29 -6.37 -6.61 -2.70
C PRO A 29 -6.50 -6.65 -1.16
N GLY A 30 -7.45 -7.43 -0.68
CA GLY A 30 -7.81 -7.51 0.75
C GLY A 30 -8.66 -6.34 1.28
N HIS A 31 -8.93 -5.31 0.46
CA HIS A 31 -9.62 -4.08 0.88
C HIS A 31 -10.96 -3.86 0.16
N GLY A 32 -11.84 -3.08 0.80
CA GLY A 32 -13.15 -2.67 0.26
C GLY A 32 -14.14 -3.82 0.03
N THR A 33 -13.99 -4.92 0.78
CA THR A 33 -14.91 -6.06 0.80
C THR A 33 -15.22 -6.46 2.25
N ALA A 34 -14.47 -7.41 2.81
CA ALA A 34 -14.57 -7.85 4.20
C ALA A 34 -13.19 -7.83 4.87
N PRO A 35 -13.12 -7.57 6.19
CA PRO A 35 -11.85 -7.55 6.91
C PRO A 35 -11.04 -8.85 6.77
N SER A 36 -11.72 -10.00 6.56
CA SER A 36 -11.07 -11.30 6.41
C SER A 36 -10.11 -11.35 5.21
N GLY A 37 -10.31 -10.50 4.21
CA GLY A 37 -9.38 -10.33 3.10
C GLY A 37 -7.99 -9.87 3.53
N LEU A 38 -7.82 -9.30 4.73
CA LEU A 38 -6.52 -8.91 5.27
C LEU A 38 -5.77 -10.05 5.96
N VAL A 39 -6.40 -11.20 6.22
CA VAL A 39 -5.78 -12.30 6.97
C VAL A 39 -4.66 -12.96 6.16
N GLU A 40 -4.83 -13.09 4.84
CA GLU A 40 -3.91 -13.85 3.97
C GLU A 40 -3.25 -13.01 2.88
N VAL A 41 -3.72 -11.79 2.63
CA VAL A 41 -3.16 -10.93 1.58
C VAL A 41 -1.69 -10.62 1.85
N THR A 42 -0.87 -10.66 0.82
CA THR A 42 0.54 -10.27 0.89
C THR A 42 0.74 -8.84 0.41
N TRP A 43 1.84 -8.20 0.81
CA TRP A 43 2.16 -6.88 0.28
C TRP A 43 2.47 -6.94 -1.22
N GLN A 44 2.94 -8.10 -1.72
CA GLN A 44 3.21 -8.36 -3.12
C GLN A 44 1.92 -8.39 -3.95
N ASP A 45 0.83 -8.95 -3.43
CA ASP A 45 -0.48 -8.88 -4.10
C ASP A 45 -0.90 -7.42 -4.30
N MET A 46 -0.69 -6.60 -3.27
CA MET A 46 -0.98 -5.17 -3.32
C MET A 46 -0.08 -4.43 -4.32
N ALA A 47 1.22 -4.73 -4.33
CA ALA A 47 2.18 -4.14 -5.25
C ALA A 47 1.90 -4.54 -6.71
N ALA A 48 1.51 -5.80 -6.95
CA ALA A 48 1.11 -6.30 -8.25
C ALA A 48 -0.15 -5.56 -8.77
N ALA A 49 -1.14 -5.32 -7.90
CA ALA A 49 -2.31 -4.53 -8.27
C ALA A 49 -1.95 -3.08 -8.65
N VAL A 50 -1.02 -2.45 -7.93
CA VAL A 50 -0.50 -1.12 -8.30
C VAL A 50 0.19 -1.16 -9.67
N ARG A 51 1.03 -2.17 -9.92
CA ARG A 51 1.69 -2.34 -11.22
C ARG A 51 0.68 -2.48 -12.36
N LEU A 52 -0.35 -3.30 -12.18
CA LEU A 52 -1.42 -3.45 -13.16
C LEU A 52 -2.18 -2.13 -13.38
N GLY A 53 -2.47 -1.39 -12.32
CA GLY A 53 -3.17 -0.11 -12.40
C GLY A 53 -2.36 0.96 -13.14
N VAL A 54 -1.07 1.08 -12.86
CA VAL A 54 -0.19 2.02 -13.55
C VAL A 54 -0.02 1.61 -15.02
N GLY A 55 0.24 0.33 -15.30
CA GLY A 55 0.35 -0.18 -16.66
C GLY A 55 -0.93 0.04 -17.49
N HIS A 56 -2.09 -0.14 -16.87
CA HIS A 56 -3.38 0.16 -17.51
C HIS A 56 -3.53 1.65 -17.84
N LEU A 57 -3.19 2.54 -16.90
CA LEU A 57 -3.27 3.98 -17.14
C LEU A 57 -2.29 4.45 -18.21
N ASP A 58 -1.07 3.93 -18.23
CA ASP A 58 -0.07 4.24 -19.26
C ASP A 58 -0.55 3.83 -20.66
N ALA A 59 -0.99 2.57 -20.80
CA ALA A 59 -1.49 2.04 -22.07
C ALA A 59 -2.74 2.80 -22.57
N ALA A 60 -3.61 3.24 -21.65
CA ALA A 60 -4.80 4.02 -21.99
C ALA A 60 -4.50 5.49 -22.32
N ASN A 61 -3.32 6.01 -21.97
CA ASN A 61 -2.95 7.41 -22.16
C ASN A 61 -1.49 7.57 -22.65
N PRO A 62 -1.12 7.04 -23.84
CA PRO A 62 0.27 7.04 -24.29
C PRO A 62 0.91 8.43 -24.32
N GLY A 63 2.13 8.55 -23.78
CA GLY A 63 2.90 9.81 -23.76
C GLY A 63 2.37 10.88 -22.81
N ARG A 64 1.41 10.56 -21.95
CA ARG A 64 0.89 11.46 -20.90
C ARG A 64 1.64 11.19 -19.59
N PRO A 65 1.83 12.22 -18.75
CA PRO A 65 2.53 12.03 -17.49
C PRO A 65 1.70 11.17 -16.51
N LEU A 66 2.39 10.30 -15.77
CA LEU A 66 1.82 9.38 -14.78
C LEU A 66 2.07 9.89 -13.37
N TYR A 67 0.99 10.09 -12.61
CA TYR A 67 1.05 10.54 -11.23
C TYR A 67 0.48 9.49 -10.28
N ILE A 68 1.14 9.28 -9.13
CA ILE A 68 0.65 8.44 -8.05
C ILE A 68 0.26 9.31 -6.86
N VAL A 69 -0.98 9.18 -6.40
CA VAL A 69 -1.47 9.78 -5.15
C VAL A 69 -1.75 8.65 -4.16
N GLY A 70 -1.02 8.61 -3.06
CA GLY A 70 -1.11 7.51 -2.08
C GLY A 70 -1.36 8.01 -0.68
N TYR A 71 -2.15 7.25 0.09
CA TYR A 71 -2.41 7.48 1.52
C TYR A 71 -1.93 6.30 2.38
N SER A 72 -1.13 6.59 3.41
CA SER A 72 -0.61 5.59 4.36
C SER A 72 0.10 4.44 3.64
N ASN A 73 -0.32 3.19 3.82
CA ASN A 73 0.23 2.02 3.11
C ASN A 73 0.12 2.14 1.57
N GLY A 74 -0.89 2.86 1.06
CA GLY A 74 -0.99 3.17 -0.38
C GLY A 74 0.12 4.08 -0.88
N ALA A 75 0.62 5.00 -0.02
CA ALA A 75 1.78 5.82 -0.34
C ALA A 75 3.06 4.97 -0.35
N ALA A 76 3.20 4.02 0.58
CA ALA A 76 4.32 3.08 0.58
C ALA A 76 4.34 2.22 -0.70
N LEU A 77 3.18 1.68 -1.11
CA LEU A 77 3.03 0.97 -2.37
C LEU A 77 3.43 1.83 -3.59
N GLY A 78 3.04 3.11 -3.58
CA GLY A 78 3.47 4.05 -4.61
C GLY A 78 4.99 4.23 -4.65
N VAL A 79 5.64 4.41 -3.49
CA VAL A 79 7.09 4.59 -3.40
C VAL A 79 7.81 3.33 -3.88
N HIS A 80 7.34 2.16 -3.46
CA HIS A 80 7.84 0.89 -3.94
C HIS A 80 7.75 0.78 -5.47
N TYR A 81 6.61 1.10 -6.07
CA TYR A 81 6.45 1.08 -7.52
C TYR A 81 7.44 2.03 -8.22
N ALA A 82 7.58 3.27 -7.73
CA ALA A 82 8.49 4.25 -8.30
C ALA A 82 9.95 3.77 -8.25
N LEU A 83 10.39 3.18 -7.13
CA LEU A 83 11.74 2.61 -7.01
C LEU A 83 11.94 1.43 -7.98
N MET A 84 10.92 0.59 -8.19
CA MET A 84 11.01 -0.50 -9.16
C MET A 84 11.08 0.01 -10.59
N ALA A 85 10.27 1.01 -10.96
CA ALA A 85 10.30 1.58 -12.31
C ALA A 85 11.60 2.33 -12.63
N MET A 86 12.36 2.75 -11.62
CA MET A 86 13.71 3.30 -11.82
C MET A 86 14.75 2.22 -12.18
N ASP A 87 14.55 0.99 -11.72
CA ASP A 87 15.47 -0.14 -11.94
C ASP A 87 15.04 -1.03 -13.13
N ASP A 88 13.78 -0.95 -13.56
CA ASP A 88 13.18 -1.78 -14.61
C ASP A 88 12.53 -0.92 -15.70
N PRO A 89 13.16 -0.76 -16.88
CA PRO A 89 12.64 0.09 -17.96
C PRO A 89 11.38 -0.47 -18.62
N THR A 90 10.95 -1.70 -18.29
CA THR A 90 9.68 -2.26 -18.77
C THR A 90 8.47 -1.74 -18.00
N LEU A 91 8.69 -1.09 -16.85
CA LEU A 91 7.64 -0.49 -16.04
C LEU A 91 7.46 0.99 -16.42
N PRO A 92 6.21 1.47 -16.62
CA PRO A 92 5.97 2.88 -16.85
C PRO A 92 6.51 3.75 -15.71
N ALA A 93 7.32 4.74 -16.07
CA ALA A 93 7.89 5.69 -15.11
C ALA A 93 6.82 6.59 -14.50
N VAL A 94 6.99 6.95 -13.23
CA VAL A 94 6.09 7.88 -12.53
C VAL A 94 6.73 9.25 -12.49
N ASP A 95 6.09 10.23 -13.10
CA ASP A 95 6.58 11.61 -13.16
C ASP A 95 6.48 12.34 -11.82
N ARG A 96 5.39 12.09 -11.07
CA ARG A 96 5.14 12.77 -9.79
C ARG A 96 4.42 11.88 -8.79
N MET A 97 4.70 12.14 -7.52
CA MET A 97 4.06 11.47 -6.40
C MET A 97 3.48 12.48 -5.41
N VAL A 98 2.29 12.19 -4.89
CA VAL A 98 1.69 12.90 -3.76
C VAL A 98 1.50 11.90 -2.62
N LEU A 99 2.24 12.10 -1.54
CA LEU A 99 2.29 11.18 -0.40
C LEU A 99 1.54 11.76 0.79
N LEU A 100 0.39 11.19 1.11
CA LEU A 100 -0.45 11.60 2.24
C LEU A 100 -0.17 10.68 3.43
N SER A 101 0.42 11.22 4.50
CA SER A 101 0.78 10.47 5.71
C SER A 101 1.48 9.13 5.38
N PRO A 102 2.62 9.14 4.66
CA PRO A 102 3.18 7.92 4.10
C PRO A 102 3.71 6.96 5.17
N GLY A 103 3.28 5.70 5.12
CA GLY A 103 3.78 4.63 5.96
C GLY A 103 5.11 4.06 5.47
N ILE A 104 6.13 4.92 5.27
CA ILE A 104 7.46 4.54 4.72
C ILE A 104 8.58 4.55 5.76
N GLY A 105 8.26 4.93 7.01
CA GLY A 105 9.17 4.93 8.14
C GLY A 105 8.60 4.09 9.28
N ILE A 106 9.36 3.09 9.72
CA ILE A 106 9.07 2.35 10.95
C ILE A 106 10.25 2.59 11.89
N SER A 107 9.99 3.20 13.04
CA SER A 107 11.02 3.37 14.07
C SER A 107 11.56 2.00 14.50
N ALA A 108 12.83 1.94 14.90
CA ALA A 108 13.44 0.67 15.35
C ALA A 108 12.62 -0.01 16.46
N MET A 109 12.00 0.78 17.35
CA MET A 109 11.12 0.30 18.43
C MET A 109 9.82 -0.33 17.91
N ALA A 110 9.22 0.23 16.86
CA ALA A 110 8.01 -0.32 16.26
C ALA A 110 8.27 -1.68 15.56
N LYS A 111 9.49 -1.94 15.09
CA LYS A 111 9.87 -3.27 14.55
C LYS A 111 9.86 -4.34 15.65
N LEU A 112 10.35 -4.01 16.84
CA LEU A 112 10.36 -4.92 17.98
C LEU A 112 8.94 -5.20 18.50
N ALA A 113 8.10 -4.17 18.59
CA ALA A 113 6.71 -4.30 19.00
C ALA A 113 5.90 -5.20 18.05
N VAL A 114 6.12 -5.09 16.74
CA VAL A 114 5.48 -5.97 15.74
C VAL A 114 5.94 -7.42 15.89
N TRP A 115 7.21 -7.66 16.20
CA TRP A 115 7.74 -9.01 16.39
C TRP A 115 7.28 -9.65 17.71
N GLN A 116 7.23 -8.86 18.79
CA GLN A 116 6.68 -9.27 20.08
C GLN A 116 5.19 -9.63 19.97
N ALA A 117 4.41 -8.83 19.22
CA ALA A 117 3.04 -9.19 18.92
C ALA A 117 2.97 -10.56 18.22
N ARG A 118 3.73 -10.76 17.13
CA ARG A 118 3.73 -12.05 16.39
C ARG A 118 4.11 -13.27 17.22
N LEU A 119 5.10 -13.15 18.12
CA LEU A 119 5.48 -14.24 19.02
C LEU A 119 4.37 -14.59 20.01
N GLY A 120 3.69 -13.59 20.59
CA GLY A 120 2.52 -13.82 21.43
C GLY A 120 1.39 -14.55 20.67
N HIS A 121 1.33 -14.35 19.36
CA HIS A 121 0.36 -14.97 18.45
C HIS A 121 0.78 -16.35 17.89
N LEU A 122 2.06 -16.73 17.94
CA LEU A 122 2.53 -18.04 17.47
C LEU A 122 2.15 -19.19 18.43
N LEU A 123 1.82 -18.87 19.68
CA LEU A 123 1.55 -19.85 20.74
C LEU A 123 0.13 -20.51 20.69
N GLY A 124 -0.64 -20.34 19.60
CA GLY A 124 -1.64 -21.34 19.17
C GLY A 124 -3.11 -21.17 19.59
N LEU A 125 -3.78 -20.12 19.14
CA LEU A 125 -5.24 -19.93 19.25
C LEU A 125 -5.77 -19.35 17.92
N GLU A 126 -6.86 -19.86 17.34
CA GLU A 126 -7.43 -19.29 16.09
C GLU A 126 -7.94 -17.84 16.25
N LYS A 127 -8.06 -17.36 17.51
CA LYS A 127 -8.23 -15.94 17.87
C LYS A 127 -7.02 -15.04 17.50
N LEU A 128 -5.94 -15.59 16.94
CA LEU A 128 -4.67 -14.89 16.72
C LEU A 128 -4.49 -14.39 15.28
N ALA A 129 -5.46 -14.56 14.38
CA ALA A 129 -5.46 -13.86 13.09
C ALA A 129 -5.81 -12.36 13.23
N TRP A 130 -6.36 -11.98 14.39
CA TRP A 130 -6.93 -10.66 14.64
C TRP A 130 -6.28 -10.00 15.86
N ASN A 131 -5.84 -8.75 15.69
CA ASN A 131 -5.44 -7.91 16.81
C ASN A 131 -6.67 -7.41 17.58
N ASN A 132 -7.74 -7.10 16.85
CA ASN A 132 -9.06 -6.77 17.38
C ASN A 132 -10.14 -7.14 16.36
N ILE A 133 -11.32 -7.50 16.86
CA ILE A 133 -12.53 -7.70 16.07
C ILE A 133 -13.56 -6.71 16.59
N LEU A 134 -14.05 -5.83 15.72
CA LEU A 134 -15.01 -4.78 16.06
C LEU A 134 -16.25 -4.89 15.17
N PRO A 135 -17.41 -4.34 15.60
CA PRO A 135 -18.56 -4.19 14.71
C PRO A 135 -18.20 -3.37 13.47
N GLU A 136 -18.53 -3.87 12.29
CA GLU A 136 -18.28 -3.20 11.01
C GLU A 136 -19.45 -2.27 10.65
N TYR A 137 -19.45 -1.05 11.21
CA TYR A 137 -20.46 -0.02 10.92
C TYR A 137 -19.99 1.06 9.94
N ASP A 138 -18.67 1.24 9.78
CA ASP A 138 -18.09 2.12 8.78
C ASP A 138 -18.05 1.36 7.43
N PRO A 139 -18.78 1.81 6.40
CA PRO A 139 -18.84 1.10 5.11
C PRO A 139 -17.56 1.26 4.28
N PHE A 140 -16.60 2.07 4.71
CA PHE A 140 -15.43 2.46 3.93
C PHE A 140 -14.10 2.02 4.54
N LYS A 141 -14.09 1.72 5.84
CA LYS A 141 -12.88 1.34 6.57
C LYS A 141 -13.22 0.24 7.58
N TYR A 142 -12.38 -0.78 7.63
CA TYR A 142 -12.57 -1.87 8.57
C TYR A 142 -12.28 -1.40 10.00
N GLY A 143 -13.18 -1.75 10.92
CA GLY A 143 -12.97 -1.63 12.35
C GLY A 143 -12.09 -2.75 12.89
N SER A 144 -12.24 -3.97 12.36
CA SER A 144 -11.39 -5.11 12.71
C SER A 144 -10.01 -5.01 12.06
N PHE A 145 -8.97 -5.40 12.80
CA PHE A 145 -7.59 -5.34 12.32
C PHE A 145 -6.95 -6.73 12.36
N ALA A 146 -6.63 -7.26 11.19
CA ALA A 146 -5.88 -8.50 11.06
C ALA A 146 -4.42 -8.29 11.47
N ILE A 147 -3.80 -9.27 12.11
CA ILE A 147 -2.37 -9.21 12.50
C ILE A 147 -1.48 -9.12 11.28
N ASN A 148 -1.86 -9.86 10.24
CA ASN A 148 -1.19 -9.82 8.95
C ASN A 148 -1.18 -8.42 8.33
N ALA A 149 -2.16 -7.55 8.64
CA ALA A 149 -2.14 -6.17 8.18
C ALA A 149 -0.89 -5.41 8.68
N GLY A 150 -0.51 -5.63 9.95
CA GLY A 150 0.74 -5.12 10.51
C GLY A 150 1.98 -5.74 9.86
N ASP A 151 1.94 -7.03 9.50
CA ASP A 151 3.04 -7.70 8.78
C ASP A 151 3.24 -7.14 7.38
N VAL A 152 2.16 -6.99 6.61
CA VAL A 152 2.15 -6.37 5.29
C VAL A 152 2.81 -5.00 5.33
N SER A 153 2.41 -4.12 6.26
CA SER A 153 2.99 -2.78 6.39
C SER A 153 4.47 -2.82 6.80
N HIS A 154 4.85 -3.75 7.68
CA HIS A 154 6.22 -3.92 8.09
C HIS A 154 7.14 -4.35 6.94
N ARG A 155 6.73 -5.39 6.19
CA ARG A 155 7.52 -5.95 5.10
C ARG A 155 7.71 -4.98 3.95
N ILE A 156 6.65 -4.30 3.51
CA ILE A 156 6.78 -3.33 2.42
C ILE A 156 7.69 -2.17 2.80
N THR A 157 7.62 -1.69 4.05
CA THR A 157 8.52 -0.64 4.50
C THR A 157 9.97 -1.14 4.55
N GLY A 158 10.19 -2.36 5.04
CA GLY A 158 11.51 -2.99 5.01
C GLY A 158 12.08 -3.10 3.59
N GLU A 159 11.26 -3.49 2.62
CA GLU A 159 11.65 -3.58 1.22
C GLU A 159 11.99 -2.21 0.62
N ILE A 160 11.20 -1.17 0.89
CA ILE A 160 11.49 0.19 0.46
C ILE A 160 12.85 0.65 1.01
N GLN A 161 13.13 0.39 2.29
CA GLN A 161 14.43 0.74 2.89
C GLN A 161 15.59 -0.01 2.23
N ARG A 162 15.40 -1.29 1.87
CA ARG A 162 16.37 -2.09 1.13
C ARG A 162 16.65 -1.50 -0.26
N LEU A 163 15.61 -1.14 -1.00
CA LEU A 163 15.73 -0.53 -2.33
C LEU A 163 16.42 0.83 -2.28
N LEU A 164 16.07 1.67 -1.31
CA LEU A 164 16.74 2.96 -1.09
C LEU A 164 18.22 2.79 -0.76
N ALA A 165 18.57 1.86 0.14
CA ALA A 165 19.96 1.59 0.51
C ALA A 165 20.79 1.07 -0.67
N LYS A 166 20.23 0.15 -1.47
CA LYS A 166 20.85 -0.36 -2.70
C LYS A 166 21.21 0.80 -3.65
N ARG A 167 20.29 1.75 -3.83
CA ARG A 167 20.47 2.88 -4.74
C ARG A 167 21.44 3.94 -4.20
N ALA A 168 21.39 4.22 -2.90
CA ALA A 168 22.37 5.08 -2.26
C ALA A 168 23.81 4.54 -2.42
N ALA A 169 23.97 3.22 -2.46
CA ALA A 169 25.25 2.57 -2.71
C ALA A 169 25.69 2.54 -4.19
N SER A 170 24.77 2.73 -5.14
CA SER A 170 25.11 2.82 -6.57
C SER A 170 25.41 4.25 -7.05
N ASP A 171 24.97 5.25 -6.26
CA ASP A 171 25.14 6.67 -6.57
C ASP A 171 26.46 7.26 -6.00
N GLY A 172 27.28 6.45 -5.31
CA GLY A 172 28.58 6.83 -4.74
C GLY A 172 29.73 6.03 -5.33
#